data_AF-A0A3B9HFN9-F1
#
_entry.id   AF-A0A3B9HFN9-F1
#
_cell.length_a   1.000
_cell.length_b   1.000
_cell.length_c   1.000
_cell.angle_alpha   90.00
_cell.angle_beta   90.00
_cell.angle_gamma   90.00
#
_symmetry.space_group_name_H-M   'P 1'
#
loop_
_entity.id
_entity.type
_entity.pdbx_description
1 polymer ?
#
loop_
_entity_poly.entity_id
_entity_poly.type
_entity_poly.pdbx_seq_one_letter_code
_entity_poly.pdbx_strand_id
1 'polypeptide(L)' 'GASLQMARLCGAVLVSVDFQDADLLLADLTGADLRGALLLGANMMWADLSKTEFDDNGFGASSQ' A
#
# COMPACT_ATOMS: atom_id res chain seq x y z
N GLY A 1 -11.16 -8.13 -2.24
CA GLY A 1 -10.39 -7.18 -3.03
C GLY A 1 -9.82 -7.82 -4.28
N ALA A 2 -9.00 -7.05 -5.00
CA ALA A 2 -8.30 -7.47 -6.22
C ALA A 2 -7.12 -8.41 -5.91
N SER A 3 -6.77 -9.29 -6.86
CA SER A 3 -5.53 -10.08 -6.77
C SER A 3 -4.41 -9.41 -7.58
N LEU A 4 -3.37 -9.00 -6.87
CA LEU A 4 -2.19 -8.27 -7.35
C LEU A 4 -0.91 -8.97 -6.85
N GLN A 5 -0.99 -10.28 -6.62
CA GLN A 5 0.16 -11.07 -6.18
C GLN A 5 1.31 -10.92 -7.17
N MET A 6 2.52 -10.69 -6.66
CA MET A 6 3.74 -10.50 -7.46
C MET A 6 3.64 -9.36 -8.50
N ALA A 7 2.67 -8.44 -8.35
CA ALA A 7 2.53 -7.31 -9.26
C ALA A 7 3.74 -6.37 -9.14
N ARG A 8 4.19 -5.83 -10.28
CA ARG A 8 5.24 -4.82 -10.33
C ARG A 8 4.60 -3.44 -10.36
N LEU A 9 4.53 -2.81 -9.20
CA LEU A 9 3.94 -1.50 -8.94
C LEU A 9 5.01 -0.49 -8.49
N CYS A 10 6.29 -0.75 -8.78
CA CYS A 10 7.39 0.14 -8.43
C CYS A 10 7.19 1.53 -9.06
N GLY A 11 7.25 2.59 -8.26
CA GLY A 11 7.03 3.96 -8.71
C GLY A 11 5.60 4.27 -9.16
N ALA A 12 4.63 3.39 -8.92
CA ALA A 12 3.24 3.61 -9.31
C ALA A 12 2.58 4.71 -8.48
N VAL A 13 1.75 5.53 -9.10
CA VAL A 13 0.89 6.50 -8.41
C VAL A 13 -0.42 5.80 -8.05
N LEU A 14 -0.58 5.44 -6.78
CA LEU A 14 -1.68 4.66 -6.23
C LEU A 14 -2.44 5.45 -5.15
N VAL A 15 -2.46 6.77 -5.30
CA VAL A 15 -3.09 7.72 -4.36
C VAL A 15 -4.59 7.47 -4.28
N SER A 16 -5.11 7.35 -3.05
CA SER A 16 -6.54 7.14 -2.78
C SER A 16 -7.16 5.91 -3.48
N VAL A 17 -6.34 4.93 -3.88
CA VAL A 17 -6.82 3.67 -4.46
C VAL A 17 -7.40 2.79 -3.36
N ASP A 18 -8.53 2.16 -3.66
CA ASP A 18 -9.15 1.16 -2.80
C ASP A 18 -8.49 -0.22 -2.99
N PHE A 19 -7.67 -0.62 -2.02
CA PHE A 19 -7.07 -1.94 -1.90
C PHE A 19 -7.69 -2.75 -0.75
N GLN A 20 -8.90 -2.43 -0.31
CA GLN A 20 -9.56 -3.19 0.75
C GLN A 20 -9.67 -4.67 0.38
N ASP A 21 -9.22 -5.54 1.30
CA ASP A 21 -9.14 -6.99 1.11
C ASP A 21 -8.40 -7.42 -0.18
N ALA A 22 -7.48 -6.61 -0.67
CA ALA A 22 -6.66 -6.94 -1.84
C ALA A 22 -5.51 -7.89 -1.47
N ASP A 23 -5.10 -8.74 -2.42
CA ASP A 23 -3.96 -9.62 -2.24
C ASP A 23 -2.74 -9.06 -2.97
N LEU A 24 -1.82 -8.47 -2.22
CA LEU A 24 -0.56 -7.86 -2.65
C LEU A 24 0.65 -8.73 -2.24
N LEU A 25 0.45 -10.03 -2.00
CA LEU A 25 1.51 -10.96 -1.64
C LEU A 25 2.68 -10.85 -2.64
N LEU A 26 3.90 -10.63 -2.13
CA LEU A 26 5.12 -10.48 -2.94
C LEU A 26 5.09 -9.34 -3.98
N ALA A 27 4.17 -8.38 -3.86
CA ALA A 27 4.12 -7.25 -4.78
C ALA A 27 5.34 -6.32 -4.61
N ASP A 28 5.87 -5.81 -5.71
CA ASP A 28 6.92 -4.79 -5.71
C ASP A 28 6.25 -3.40 -5.72
N LEU A 29 6.22 -2.73 -4.57
CA LEU A 29 5.67 -1.39 -4.36
C LEU A 29 6.79 -0.37 -4.14
N THR A 30 8.02 -0.69 -4.55
CA THR A 30 9.20 0.13 -4.30
C THR A 30 9.02 1.53 -4.86
N GLY A 31 9.07 2.56 -4.03
CA GLY A 31 8.87 3.95 -4.48
C GLY A 31 7.45 4.30 -4.94
N ALA A 32 6.46 3.44 -4.71
CA ALA A 32 5.07 3.75 -5.03
C ALA A 32 4.49 4.85 -4.13
N ASP A 33 3.50 5.58 -4.63
CA ASP A 33 2.77 6.58 -3.86
C ASP A 33 1.42 6.01 -3.43
N LEU A 34 1.31 5.60 -2.17
CA LEU A 34 0.11 5.04 -1.53
C LEU A 34 -0.60 6.06 -0.64
N ARG A 35 -0.36 7.37 -0.80
CA ARG A 35 -1.02 8.39 0.03
C ARG A 35 -2.55 8.28 -0.07
N GLY A 36 -3.22 8.14 1.06
CA GLY A 36 -4.67 7.96 1.14
C GLY A 36 -5.20 6.62 0.61
N ALA A 37 -4.35 5.67 0.20
CA ALA A 37 -4.81 4.36 -0.24
C ALA A 37 -5.48 3.58 0.90
N LEU A 38 -6.60 2.91 0.61
CA LEU A 38 -7.31 2.10 1.60
C LEU A 38 -6.75 0.68 1.59
N LEU A 39 -5.98 0.33 2.64
CA LEU A 39 -5.31 -0.97 2.75
C LEU A 39 -5.93 -1.88 3.83
N LEU A 40 -7.13 -1.57 4.30
CA LEU A 40 -7.81 -2.34 5.34
C LEU A 40 -8.04 -3.78 4.84
N GLY A 41 -7.51 -4.77 5.57
CA GLY A 41 -7.62 -6.18 5.19
C GLY A 41 -6.72 -6.62 4.02
N ALA A 42 -5.90 -5.72 3.45
CA ALA A 42 -5.01 -6.06 2.36
C ALA A 42 -3.89 -7.00 2.83
N ASN A 43 -3.66 -8.09 2.09
CA ASN A 43 -2.53 -8.99 2.33
C ASN A 43 -1.27 -8.44 1.63
N MET A 44 -0.41 -7.75 2.36
CA MET A 44 0.88 -7.24 1.87
C MET A 44 2.08 -8.08 2.33
N MET A 45 1.86 -9.37 2.66
CA MET A 45 2.94 -10.24 3.12
C MET A 45 4.04 -10.33 2.06
N TRP A 46 5.29 -10.13 2.47
CA TRP A 46 6.47 -10.10 1.60
C TRP A 46 6.44 -9.08 0.44
N ALA A 47 5.53 -8.10 0.47
CA ALA A 47 5.58 -7.00 -0.47
C ALA A 47 6.80 -6.10 -0.18
N ASP A 48 7.45 -5.59 -1.23
CA ASP A 48 8.52 -4.62 -1.09
C ASP A 48 7.94 -3.20 -1.02
N LEU A 49 7.89 -2.63 0.18
CA LEU A 49 7.40 -1.27 0.47
C LEU A 49 8.56 -0.27 0.61
N SER A 50 9.75 -0.60 0.11
CA SER A 50 10.92 0.26 0.24
C SER A 50 10.70 1.59 -0.49
N LYS A 51 10.90 2.70 0.22
CA LYS A 51 10.70 4.07 -0.30
C LYS A 51 9.27 4.39 -0.74
N THR A 52 8.29 3.56 -0.38
CA THR A 52 6.88 3.85 -0.65
C THR A 52 6.43 5.06 0.17
N GLU A 53 5.69 5.98 -0.46
CA GLU A 53 5.10 7.14 0.22
C GLU A 53 3.74 6.74 0.80
N PHE A 54 3.56 6.95 2.10
CA PHE A 54 2.28 6.88 2.77
C PHE A 54 1.89 8.29 3.21
N ASP A 55 0.60 8.52 3.43
CA ASP A 55 0.16 9.77 4.04
C ASP A 55 0.73 9.88 5.46
N ASP A 56 1.11 11.09 5.88
CA ASP A 56 1.64 11.41 7.22
C ASP A 56 0.62 11.09 8.34
N ASN A 57 -0.60 10.75 7.93
CA ASN A 57 -1.70 10.28 8.78
C ASN A 57 -1.53 8.82 9.27
N GLY A 58 -0.42 8.16 8.94
CA GLY A 58 -0.09 6.81 9.42
C GLY A 58 0.48 6.78 10.84
N PHE A 59 -0.41 6.66 11.84
CA PHE A 59 -0.07 6.15 13.19
C PHE A 59 0.75 7.06 14.14
N GLY A 60 0.50 8.39 14.13
CA GLY A 60 1.33 9.34 14.89
C GLY A 60 0.66 10.53 15.58
N ALA A 61 -0.63 10.51 15.94
CA ALA A 61 -1.19 11.52 16.87
C ALA A 61 -2.57 11.13 17.44
N SER A 62 -2.63 10.12 18.31
CA SER A 62 -3.69 10.09 19.34
C SER A 62 -3.22 10.95 20.52
N SER A 63 -3.52 12.24 20.45
CA SER A 63 -3.66 13.10 21.63
C SER A 63 -5.07 13.68 21.64
N GLN A 64 -6.05 12.84 21.97
CA GLN A 64 -7.22 13.12 22.80
C GLN A 64 -7.96 11.82 23.13
#